data_AF-A0A135VNL3-F1
#
_entry.id   AF-A0A135VNL3-F1
#
_cell.length_a   1.000
_cell.length_b   1.000
_cell.length_c   1.000
_cell.angle_alpha   90.00
_cell.angle_beta   90.00
_cell.angle_gamma   90.00
#
_symmetry.space_group_name_H-M   'P 1'
#
loop_
_entity.id
_entity.type
_entity.pdbx_description
1 polymer ?
#
loop_
_entity_poly.entity_id
_entity_poly.type
_entity_poly.pdbx_seq_one_letter_code
_entity_poly.pdbx_strand_id
1 'polypeptide(L)'
;MKLLELVIGEKTSDETIAAVESVGKTQGKKTVRAKNSPGFIVNRILNPALREGILMLERGEATKEEIDTAMVSIGKAPAGPFSLGDFVGLDIAYNAMSTLYREIGDCFKPPETLKNLVESGNFGMKTKKGFYSYGKEEEEPEPPKGADPQWIVERINIPAIREAMILVDDDIANKEDIDMAMKLGASWPMGPFEMLDHFGIDKVRDFIKKLHEEFGDCYSIPKYLG
;
A
#
# COMPACT_ATOMS: atom_id res chain seq x y z
N MET A 1 2.65 13.51 -11.41
CA MET A 1 2.42 12.06 -11.64
C MET A 1 2.26 11.75 -13.13
N LYS A 2 2.77 10.60 -13.58
CA LYS A 2 2.72 10.13 -14.99
C LYS A 2 1.58 9.14 -15.27
N LEU A 3 1.02 8.52 -14.24
CA LEU A 3 -0.08 7.57 -14.35
C LEU A 3 -1.43 8.27 -14.58
N LEU A 4 -2.30 7.60 -15.33
CA LEU A 4 -3.74 7.82 -15.36
C LEU A 4 -4.44 6.45 -15.26
N GLU A 5 -5.19 6.22 -14.19
CA GLU A 5 -5.92 4.97 -13.99
C GLU A 5 -7.35 5.08 -14.54
N LEU A 6 -7.69 4.22 -15.51
CA LEU A 6 -8.99 4.21 -16.17
C LEU A 6 -9.87 3.19 -15.46
N VAL A 7 -10.88 3.70 -14.75
CA VAL A 7 -11.86 2.89 -14.03
C VAL A 7 -13.02 2.56 -14.97
N ILE A 8 -13.16 1.28 -15.30
CA ILE A 8 -14.12 0.76 -16.27
C ILE A 8 -15.34 0.23 -15.52
N GLY A 9 -16.47 0.91 -15.67
CA GLY A 9 -17.75 0.43 -15.16
C GLY A 9 -18.39 -0.59 -16.10
N GLU A 10 -19.39 -1.32 -15.58
CA GLU A 10 -20.10 -2.39 -16.32
C GLU A 10 -20.69 -1.91 -17.66
N LYS A 11 -21.11 -0.64 -17.74
CA LYS A 11 -21.74 -0.04 -18.93
C LYS A 11 -20.79 0.85 -19.74
N THR A 12 -19.51 0.91 -19.40
CA THR A 12 -18.55 1.75 -20.12
C THR A 12 -18.22 1.10 -21.47
N SER A 13 -18.44 1.82 -22.57
CA SER A 13 -18.17 1.31 -23.92
C SER A 13 -16.68 1.34 -24.28
N ASP A 14 -16.26 0.45 -25.18
CA ASP A 14 -14.90 0.46 -25.75
C ASP A 14 -14.56 1.80 -26.42
N GLU A 15 -15.53 2.45 -27.04
CA GLU A 15 -15.38 3.79 -27.61
C GLU A 15 -15.04 4.84 -26.55
N THR A 16 -15.72 4.79 -25.39
CA THR A 16 -15.44 5.69 -24.26
C THR A 16 -14.04 5.44 -23.71
N ILE A 17 -13.65 4.17 -23.56
CA ILE A 17 -12.32 3.78 -23.08
C ILE A 17 -11.25 4.35 -24.04
N ALA A 18 -11.38 4.09 -25.34
CA ALA A 18 -10.45 4.57 -26.36
C ALA A 18 -10.35 6.11 -26.40
N ALA A 19 -11.46 6.82 -26.22
CA ALA A 19 -11.47 8.27 -26.14
C ALA A 19 -10.66 8.80 -24.94
N VAL A 20 -10.85 8.21 -23.75
CA VAL A 20 -10.11 8.61 -22.54
C VAL A 20 -8.62 8.24 -22.65
N GLU A 21 -8.28 7.11 -23.27
CA GLU A 21 -6.89 6.74 -23.54
C GLU A 21 -6.20 7.75 -24.47
N SER A 22 -6.91 8.22 -25.50
CA SER A 22 -6.41 9.26 -26.41
C SER A 22 -6.16 10.59 -25.67
N VAL A 23 -7.04 10.97 -24.74
CA VAL A 23 -6.84 12.14 -23.87
C VAL A 23 -5.61 11.96 -22.98
N GLY A 24 -5.48 10.80 -22.32
CA GLY A 24 -4.32 10.48 -21.49
C GLY A 24 -3.01 10.57 -22.27
N LYS A 25 -2.98 10.01 -23.49
CA LYS A 25 -1.82 10.10 -24.39
C LYS A 25 -1.48 11.54 -24.76
N THR A 26 -2.49 12.35 -25.10
CA THR A 26 -2.31 13.77 -25.45
C THR A 26 -1.72 14.57 -24.28
N GLN A 27 -2.06 14.20 -23.04
CA GLN A 27 -1.51 14.79 -21.82
C GLN A 27 -0.14 14.21 -21.41
N GLY A 28 0.46 13.32 -22.22
CA GLY A 28 1.72 12.65 -21.91
C GLY A 28 1.63 11.69 -20.72
N LYS A 29 0.44 11.18 -20.41
CA LYS A 29 0.20 10.18 -19.35
C LYS A 29 0.34 8.76 -19.89
N LYS A 30 0.59 7.83 -18.97
CA LYS A 30 0.48 6.39 -19.21
C LYS A 30 -0.82 5.90 -18.58
N THR A 31 -1.64 5.26 -19.39
CA THR A 31 -2.94 4.75 -18.99
C THR A 31 -2.85 3.29 -18.58
N VAL A 32 -3.53 2.94 -17.49
CA VAL A 32 -3.74 1.55 -17.05
C VAL A 32 -5.24 1.31 -16.89
N ARG A 33 -5.71 0.09 -17.06
CA ARG A 33 -7.14 -0.24 -16.97
C ARG A 33 -7.43 -1.02 -15.69
N ALA A 34 -8.51 -0.63 -15.00
CA ALA A 34 -9.03 -1.35 -13.84
C ALA A 34 -10.56 -1.44 -13.93
N LYS A 35 -11.15 -2.58 -13.58
CA LYS A 35 -12.60 -2.64 -13.36
C LYS A 35 -12.98 -1.81 -12.14
N ASN A 36 -14.18 -1.24 -12.17
CA ASN A 36 -14.73 -0.50 -11.05
C ASN A 36 -14.88 -1.42 -9.82
N SER A 37 -13.98 -1.22 -8.86
CA SER A 37 -13.88 -1.98 -7.61
C SER A 37 -13.37 -1.04 -6.51
N PRO A 38 -13.63 -1.32 -5.23
CA PRO A 38 -13.19 -0.46 -4.15
C PRO A 38 -11.66 -0.30 -4.16
N GLY A 39 -11.18 0.95 -4.27
CA GLY A 39 -9.74 1.28 -4.28
C GLY A 39 -9.01 1.05 -5.60
N PHE A 40 -9.67 0.51 -6.62
CA PHE A 40 -9.08 0.24 -7.94
C PHE A 40 -7.76 -0.56 -7.81
N ILE A 41 -6.66 -0.10 -8.42
CA ILE A 41 -5.32 -0.70 -8.29
C ILE A 41 -4.54 -0.01 -7.17
N VAL A 42 -4.21 1.28 -7.34
CA VAL A 42 -3.17 1.94 -6.52
C VAL A 42 -3.58 2.01 -5.05
N ASN A 43 -4.81 2.47 -4.75
CA ASN A 43 -5.26 2.58 -3.37
C ASN A 43 -5.48 1.22 -2.74
N ARG A 44 -5.97 0.23 -3.51
CA ARG A 44 -6.18 -1.13 -3.00
C ARG A 44 -4.88 -1.77 -2.53
N ILE A 45 -3.77 -1.55 -3.24
CA ILE A 45 -2.45 -2.10 -2.90
C ILE A 45 -1.70 -1.28 -1.83
N LEU A 46 -1.83 0.05 -1.85
CA LEU A 46 -1.13 0.91 -0.87
C LEU A 46 -1.62 0.73 0.58
N ASN A 47 -2.92 0.49 0.77
CA ASN A 47 -3.50 0.40 2.09
C ASN A 47 -2.96 -0.78 2.93
N PRO A 48 -2.85 -2.01 2.39
CA PRO A 48 -2.18 -3.11 3.07
C PRO A 48 -0.74 -2.77 3.46
N ALA A 49 0.06 -2.19 2.54
CA ALA A 49 1.44 -1.83 2.84
C ALA A 49 1.56 -0.85 4.03
N LEU A 50 0.76 0.22 4.04
CA LEU A 50 0.72 1.17 5.15
C LEU A 50 0.22 0.51 6.45
N ARG A 51 -0.82 -0.31 6.34
CA ARG A 51 -1.41 -1.02 7.48
C ARG A 51 -0.38 -1.92 8.16
N GLU A 52 0.43 -2.65 7.41
CA GLU A 52 1.47 -3.51 7.99
C GLU A 52 2.53 -2.73 8.75
N GLY A 53 2.98 -1.58 8.23
CA GLY A 53 3.88 -0.68 8.96
C GLY A 53 3.29 -0.29 10.31
N ILE A 54 2.03 0.14 10.33
CA ILE A 54 1.34 0.59 11.55
C ILE A 54 1.12 -0.58 12.52
N LEU A 55 0.78 -1.77 12.04
CA LEU A 55 0.60 -2.95 12.91
C LEU A 55 1.90 -3.39 13.58
N MET A 56 3.03 -3.35 12.86
CA MET A 56 4.35 -3.63 13.46
C MET A 56 4.66 -2.63 14.59
N LEU A 57 4.35 -1.35 14.35
CA LEU A 57 4.50 -0.30 15.37
C LEU A 57 3.59 -0.56 16.58
N GLU A 58 2.31 -0.86 16.37
CA GLU A 58 1.35 -1.17 17.45
C GLU A 58 1.75 -2.34 18.33
N ARG A 59 2.36 -3.36 17.73
CA ARG A 59 2.81 -4.57 18.41
C ARG A 59 4.17 -4.39 19.08
N GLY A 60 4.82 -3.24 18.88
CA GLY A 60 6.16 -2.96 19.39
C GLY A 60 7.26 -3.80 18.74
N GLU A 61 7.01 -4.30 17.52
CA GLU A 61 7.95 -5.15 16.77
C GLU A 61 9.09 -4.32 16.17
N ALA A 62 8.83 -3.09 15.77
CA ALA A 62 9.81 -2.14 15.24
C ALA A 62 9.39 -0.70 15.55
N THR A 63 10.36 0.22 15.68
CA THR A 63 10.04 1.66 15.79
C THR A 63 9.65 2.24 14.43
N LYS A 64 9.01 3.42 14.45
CA LYS A 64 8.68 4.16 13.22
C LYS A 64 9.93 4.51 12.41
N GLU A 65 11.04 4.82 13.08
CA GLU A 65 12.34 5.09 12.46
C GLU A 65 12.96 3.83 11.82
N GLU A 66 12.89 2.67 12.48
CA GLU A 66 13.36 1.41 11.90
C GLU A 66 12.59 1.06 10.63
N ILE A 67 11.27 1.20 10.67
CA ILE A 67 10.39 0.91 9.54
C ILE A 67 10.67 1.84 8.36
N ASP A 68 10.69 3.15 8.59
CA ASP A 68 10.97 4.14 7.55
C ASP A 68 12.37 3.93 6.95
N THR A 69 13.37 3.68 7.81
CA THR A 69 14.76 3.46 7.39
C THR A 69 14.90 2.19 6.56
N ALA A 70 14.27 1.09 6.96
CA ALA A 70 14.33 -0.18 6.22
C ALA A 70 13.67 -0.04 4.84
N MET A 71 12.50 0.60 4.75
CA MET A 71 11.80 0.81 3.49
C MET A 71 12.58 1.69 2.51
N VAL A 72 13.31 2.69 3.00
CA VAL A 72 14.18 3.52 2.15
C VAL A 72 15.48 2.79 1.78
N SER A 73 16.21 2.26 2.77
CA SER A 73 17.57 1.74 2.57
C SER A 73 17.61 0.37 1.88
N ILE A 74 16.71 -0.53 2.24
CA ILE A 74 16.60 -1.89 1.69
C ILE A 74 15.51 -1.93 0.63
N GLY A 75 14.32 -1.44 0.96
CA GLY A 75 13.16 -1.43 0.05
C GLY A 75 13.28 -0.45 -1.13
N LYS A 76 14.26 0.47 -1.09
CA LYS A 76 14.51 1.51 -2.11
C LYS A 76 13.31 2.41 -2.39
N ALA A 77 12.36 2.48 -1.45
CA ALA A 77 11.25 3.40 -1.53
C ALA A 77 11.77 4.85 -1.44
N PRO A 78 11.13 5.82 -2.12
CA PRO A 78 11.55 7.22 -2.07
C PRO A 78 11.41 7.84 -0.67
N ALA A 79 10.49 7.31 0.15
CA ALA A 79 10.27 7.68 1.54
C ALA A 79 9.72 6.46 2.30
N GLY A 80 9.91 6.44 3.62
CA GLY A 80 9.28 5.46 4.49
C GLY A 80 7.77 5.67 4.62
N PRO A 81 7.00 4.62 4.96
CA PRO A 81 5.54 4.69 5.00
C PRO A 81 5.00 5.73 5.99
N PHE A 82 5.68 5.99 7.11
CA PHE A 82 5.21 6.96 8.11
C PHE A 82 5.49 8.38 7.68
N SER A 83 6.72 8.67 7.21
CA SER A 83 7.06 9.97 6.64
C SER A 83 6.18 10.32 5.44
N LEU A 84 5.89 9.33 4.59
CA LEU A 84 4.98 9.51 3.45
C LEU A 84 3.53 9.72 3.91
N GLY A 85 3.07 8.95 4.88
CA GLY A 85 1.73 9.09 5.46
C GLY A 85 1.51 10.49 6.04
N ASP A 86 2.49 11.02 6.77
CA ASP A 86 2.44 12.37 7.34
C ASP A 86 2.50 13.46 6.26
N PHE A 87 3.23 13.24 5.16
CA PHE A 87 3.26 14.16 4.03
C PHE A 87 1.92 14.19 3.28
N VAL A 88 1.32 13.03 3.01
CA VAL A 88 0.05 12.89 2.29
C VAL A 88 -1.13 13.39 3.13
N GLY A 89 -1.17 12.99 4.40
CA GLY A 89 -2.28 13.25 5.30
C GLY A 89 -2.85 11.95 5.87
N LEU A 90 -2.74 11.76 7.18
CA LEU A 90 -3.22 10.54 7.86
C LEU A 90 -4.75 10.39 7.85
N ASP A 91 -5.48 11.50 7.83
CA ASP A 91 -6.93 11.53 7.63
C ASP A 91 -7.35 11.00 6.26
N ILE A 92 -6.56 11.29 5.21
CA ILE A 92 -6.81 10.77 3.86
C ILE A 92 -6.59 9.27 3.83
N ALA A 93 -5.48 8.80 4.40
CA ALA A 93 -5.17 7.38 4.52
C ALA A 93 -6.25 6.63 5.32
N TYR A 94 -6.65 7.17 6.47
CA TYR A 94 -7.71 6.59 7.31
C TYR A 94 -9.04 6.51 6.58
N ASN A 95 -9.44 7.55 5.84
CA ASN A 95 -10.68 7.55 5.06
C ASN A 95 -10.65 6.54 3.91
N ALA A 96 -9.53 6.41 3.21
CA ALA A 96 -9.34 5.40 2.17
C ALA A 96 -9.42 3.99 2.75
N MET A 97 -8.66 3.72 3.82
CA MET A 97 -8.64 2.43 4.51
C MET A 97 -10.03 2.06 5.07
N SER A 98 -10.72 3.02 5.69
CA SER A 98 -12.09 2.85 6.18
C SER A 98 -13.10 2.54 5.07
N THR A 99 -12.90 3.08 3.87
CA THR A 99 -13.75 2.76 2.73
C THR A 99 -13.51 1.33 2.27
N LEU A 100 -12.26 0.92 2.12
CA LEU A 100 -11.92 -0.48 1.81
C LEU A 100 -12.42 -1.43 2.90
N TYR A 101 -12.37 -1.02 4.17
CA TYR A 101 -12.92 -1.82 5.26
C TYR A 101 -14.41 -2.09 5.09
N ARG A 102 -15.21 -1.05 4.82
CA ARG A 102 -16.65 -1.20 4.64
C ARG A 102 -17.01 -2.04 3.41
N GLU A 103 -16.23 -1.94 2.34
CA GLU A 103 -16.56 -2.56 1.05
C GLU A 103 -15.98 -3.97 0.88
N ILE A 104 -14.81 -4.26 1.48
CA ILE A 104 -14.07 -5.52 1.27
C ILE A 104 -13.96 -6.35 2.56
N GLY A 105 -13.95 -5.71 3.73
CA GLY A 105 -13.98 -6.40 5.02
C GLY A 105 -12.71 -6.24 5.87
N ASP A 106 -12.66 -7.02 6.96
CA ASP A 106 -11.81 -6.81 8.15
C ASP A 106 -10.30 -6.66 7.90
N CYS A 107 -9.81 -7.10 6.75
CA CYS A 107 -8.40 -7.02 6.40
C CYS A 107 -7.94 -5.61 6.04
N PHE A 108 -8.90 -4.73 5.77
CA PHE A 108 -8.68 -3.30 5.62
C PHE A 108 -9.11 -2.51 6.86
N LYS A 109 -9.42 -3.17 7.99
CA LYS A 109 -9.76 -2.45 9.22
C LYS A 109 -8.61 -1.50 9.60
N PRO A 110 -8.88 -0.19 9.76
CA PRO A 110 -7.87 0.76 10.20
C PRO A 110 -7.25 0.36 11.55
N PRO A 111 -5.91 0.39 11.68
CA PRO A 111 -5.24 0.21 12.96
C PRO A 111 -5.64 1.30 13.98
N GLU A 112 -5.60 0.97 15.26
CA GLU A 112 -6.04 1.88 16.33
C GLU A 112 -5.13 3.11 16.45
N THR A 113 -3.84 2.95 16.19
CA THR A 113 -2.85 4.05 16.13
C THR A 113 -3.24 5.08 15.08
N LEU A 114 -3.62 4.63 13.88
CA LEU A 114 -4.03 5.54 12.81
C LEU A 114 -5.32 6.26 13.19
N LYS A 115 -6.29 5.52 13.73
CA LYS A 115 -7.55 6.09 14.22
C LYS A 115 -7.31 7.16 15.29
N ASN A 116 -6.49 6.87 16.29
CA ASN A 116 -6.17 7.79 17.40
C ASN A 116 -5.48 9.07 16.90
N LEU A 117 -4.55 8.95 15.95
CA LEU A 117 -3.89 10.10 15.35
C LEU A 117 -4.92 11.01 14.65
N VAL A 118 -5.84 10.42 13.89
CA VAL A 118 -6.89 11.17 13.18
C VAL A 118 -7.90 11.78 14.15
N GLU A 119 -8.37 11.04 15.14
CA GLU A 119 -9.31 11.56 16.16
C GLU A 119 -8.69 12.70 16.99
N SER A 120 -7.38 12.69 17.17
CA SER A 120 -6.62 13.76 17.85
C SER A 120 -6.29 14.97 16.96
N GLY A 121 -6.69 14.95 15.68
CA GLY A 121 -6.36 16.01 14.72
C GLY A 121 -4.90 16.03 14.27
N ASN A 122 -4.15 14.94 14.49
CA ASN A 122 -2.76 14.79 14.11
C ASN A 122 -2.67 14.16 12.71
N PHE A 123 -2.85 14.99 11.68
CA PHE A 123 -2.91 14.55 10.29
C PHE A 123 -1.55 14.51 9.57
N GLY A 124 -0.45 14.76 10.25
CA GLY A 124 0.89 14.84 9.67
C GLY A 124 1.38 16.28 9.47
N MET A 125 2.11 16.52 8.38
CA MET A 125 2.78 17.80 8.11
C MET A 125 1.82 18.99 8.08
N LYS A 126 0.60 18.81 7.55
CA LYS A 126 -0.40 19.90 7.45
C LYS A 126 -0.91 20.38 8.81
N THR A 127 -0.85 19.55 9.84
CA THR A 127 -1.18 19.90 11.24
C THR A 127 0.06 19.96 12.13
N LYS A 128 1.26 19.85 11.54
CA LYS A 128 2.57 19.81 12.20
C LYS A 128 2.78 18.65 13.18
N LYS A 129 1.89 17.66 13.16
CA LYS A 129 1.92 16.49 14.05
C LYS A 129 1.23 15.31 13.37
N GLY A 130 1.90 14.16 13.30
CA GLY A 130 1.41 12.86 12.86
C GLY A 130 2.17 11.75 13.55
N PHE A 131 2.75 10.81 12.80
CA PHE A 131 3.76 9.89 13.34
C PHE A 131 5.02 10.64 13.83
N TYR A 132 5.36 11.72 13.15
CA TYR A 132 6.44 12.63 13.51
C TYR A 132 5.92 14.03 13.90
N SER A 133 6.77 14.78 14.61
CA SER A 133 6.56 16.20 14.91
C SER A 133 7.25 17.07 13.86
N TYR A 134 6.53 18.05 13.31
CA TYR A 134 7.04 19.00 12.31
C TYR A 134 7.02 20.45 12.83
N GLY A 135 7.04 20.60 14.15
CA GLY A 135 7.03 21.87 14.87
C GLY A 135 8.38 22.21 15.50
N LYS A 136 8.36 23.04 16.55
CA LYS A 136 9.57 23.33 17.37
C LYS A 136 9.87 22.23 18.40
N GLU A 137 8.97 21.27 18.56
CA GLU A 137 9.15 20.13 19.44
C GLU A 137 9.94 19.07 18.69
N GLU A 138 11.21 18.92 19.04
CA GLU A 138 12.01 17.77 18.63
C GLU A 138 11.58 16.57 19.49
N GLU A 139 11.16 15.49 18.84
CA GLU A 139 10.99 14.20 19.51
C GLU A 139 12.32 13.46 19.48
N GLU A 140 12.77 12.98 20.63
CA GLU A 140 13.86 12.01 20.64
C GLU A 140 13.36 10.71 19.99
N PRO A 141 14.11 10.15 19.01
CA PRO A 141 13.74 8.89 18.39
C PRO A 141 13.71 7.78 19.45
N GLU A 142 12.75 6.87 19.32
CA GLU A 142 12.69 5.73 20.23
C GLU A 142 13.95 4.85 20.08
N PRO A 143 14.46 4.26 21.18
CA PRO A 143 15.52 3.26 21.08
C PRO A 143 15.10 2.12 20.14
N PRO A 144 15.93 1.75 19.14
CA PRO A 144 15.61 0.71 18.18
C PRO A 144 15.22 -0.61 18.88
N LYS A 145 14.23 -1.33 18.32
CA LYS A 145 13.84 -2.67 18.79
C LYS A 145 14.79 -3.76 18.30
N GLY A 146 15.62 -3.47 17.30
CA GLY A 146 16.54 -4.43 16.69
C GLY A 146 15.86 -5.34 15.68
N ALA A 147 14.78 -4.87 15.06
CA ALA A 147 14.06 -5.61 14.02
C ALA A 147 14.96 -5.80 12.79
N ASP A 148 14.90 -6.98 12.17
CA ASP A 148 15.63 -7.25 10.94
C ASP A 148 15.07 -6.35 9.80
N PRO A 149 15.89 -5.46 9.20
CA PRO A 149 15.44 -4.56 8.13
C PRO A 149 14.89 -5.32 6.91
N GLN A 150 15.43 -6.50 6.61
CA GLN A 150 14.94 -7.31 5.48
C GLN A 150 13.55 -7.88 5.80
N TRP A 151 13.35 -8.34 7.04
CA TRP A 151 12.04 -8.79 7.50
C TRP A 151 11.00 -7.67 7.47
N ILE A 152 11.35 -6.43 7.85
CA ILE A 152 10.44 -5.27 7.74
C ILE A 152 9.97 -5.07 6.30
N VAL A 153 10.91 -5.09 5.34
CA VAL A 153 10.58 -4.92 3.91
C VAL A 153 9.66 -6.03 3.43
N GLU A 154 9.90 -7.28 3.82
CA GLU A 154 9.05 -8.42 3.48
C GLU A 154 7.67 -8.31 4.14
N ARG A 155 7.62 -7.94 5.41
CA ARG A 155 6.40 -7.81 6.21
C ARG A 155 5.44 -6.78 5.63
N ILE A 156 5.97 -5.72 5.01
CA ILE A 156 5.20 -4.67 4.32
C ILE A 156 4.85 -5.08 2.88
N ASN A 157 5.83 -5.52 2.09
CA ASN A 157 5.62 -5.72 0.66
C ASN A 157 4.84 -7.00 0.34
N ILE A 158 5.02 -8.08 1.10
CA ILE A 158 4.36 -9.38 0.79
C ILE A 158 2.83 -9.29 0.87
N PRO A 159 2.22 -8.65 1.89
CA PRO A 159 0.77 -8.43 1.90
C PRO A 159 0.26 -7.55 0.75
N ALA A 160 1.08 -6.61 0.27
CA ALA A 160 0.73 -5.81 -0.90
C ALA A 160 0.84 -6.60 -2.23
N ILE A 161 1.84 -7.48 -2.35
CA ILE A 161 1.96 -8.44 -3.45
C ILE A 161 0.76 -9.40 -3.45
N ARG A 162 0.37 -9.90 -2.28
CA ARG A 162 -0.84 -10.72 -2.11
C ARG A 162 -2.08 -9.97 -2.60
N GLU A 163 -2.24 -8.70 -2.26
CA GLU A 163 -3.40 -7.92 -2.74
C GLU A 163 -3.37 -7.72 -4.25
N ALA A 164 -2.19 -7.51 -4.85
CA ALA A 164 -2.03 -7.46 -6.30
C ALA A 164 -2.45 -8.79 -6.97
N MET A 165 -2.16 -9.94 -6.36
CA MET A 165 -2.63 -11.24 -6.83
C MET A 165 -4.15 -11.36 -6.78
N ILE A 166 -4.80 -10.85 -5.72
CA ILE A 166 -6.25 -10.84 -5.61
C ILE A 166 -6.89 -9.98 -6.72
N LEU A 167 -6.29 -8.84 -7.06
CA LEU A 167 -6.75 -8.03 -8.19
C LEU A 167 -6.74 -8.80 -9.53
N VAL A 168 -5.77 -9.71 -9.72
CA VAL A 168 -5.71 -10.59 -10.88
C VAL A 168 -6.76 -11.70 -10.78
N ASP A 169 -6.87 -12.35 -9.62
CA ASP A 169 -7.85 -13.43 -9.38
C ASP A 169 -9.31 -12.96 -9.59
N ASP A 170 -9.59 -11.71 -9.22
CA ASP A 170 -10.91 -11.08 -9.36
C ASP A 170 -11.12 -10.42 -10.74
N ASP A 171 -10.17 -10.58 -11.67
CA ASP A 171 -10.19 -10.00 -13.02
C ASP A 171 -10.41 -8.47 -12.99
N ILE A 172 -9.79 -7.79 -12.02
CA ILE A 172 -9.88 -6.33 -11.86
C ILE A 172 -8.87 -5.64 -12.78
N ALA A 173 -7.63 -6.13 -12.82
CA ALA A 173 -6.56 -5.61 -13.66
C ALA A 173 -5.52 -6.71 -13.98
N ASN A 174 -4.81 -6.57 -15.10
CA ASN A 174 -3.72 -7.47 -15.47
C ASN A 174 -2.42 -7.09 -14.74
N LYS A 175 -1.44 -8.01 -14.76
CA LYS A 175 -0.17 -7.85 -14.02
C LYS A 175 0.64 -6.64 -14.48
N GLU A 176 0.69 -6.43 -15.80
CA GLU A 176 1.46 -5.38 -16.44
C GLU A 176 0.93 -3.99 -16.05
N ASP A 177 -0.40 -3.82 -16.04
CA ASP A 177 -1.08 -2.61 -15.60
C ASP A 177 -0.91 -2.39 -14.09
N ILE A 178 -0.97 -3.45 -13.28
CA ILE A 178 -0.74 -3.35 -11.83
C ILE A 178 0.69 -2.87 -11.53
N ASP A 179 1.70 -3.48 -12.16
CA ASP A 179 3.09 -3.08 -11.99
C ASP A 179 3.33 -1.64 -12.47
N MET A 180 2.76 -1.27 -13.62
CA MET A 180 2.85 0.09 -14.13
C MET A 180 2.17 1.09 -13.21
N ALA A 181 1.00 0.75 -12.65
CA ALA A 181 0.25 1.59 -11.74
C ALA A 181 1.06 1.89 -10.47
N MET A 182 1.64 0.87 -9.85
CA MET A 182 2.41 1.07 -8.61
C MET A 182 3.71 1.85 -8.85
N LYS A 183 4.40 1.59 -9.96
CA LYS A 183 5.62 2.33 -10.32
C LYS A 183 5.35 3.80 -10.66
N LEU A 184 4.27 4.11 -11.38
CA LEU A 184 4.02 5.47 -11.85
C LEU A 184 3.09 6.30 -10.94
N GLY A 185 2.24 5.63 -10.17
CA GLY A 185 1.29 6.22 -9.23
C GLY A 185 1.87 6.35 -7.82
N ALA A 186 2.45 5.27 -7.31
CA ALA A 186 3.04 5.24 -5.96
C ALA A 186 4.57 5.43 -5.94
N SER A 187 5.21 5.58 -7.10
CA SER A 187 6.67 5.69 -7.22
C SER A 187 7.43 4.51 -6.60
N TRP A 188 6.84 3.32 -6.62
CA TRP A 188 7.51 2.12 -6.17
C TRP A 188 8.68 1.80 -7.12
N PRO A 189 9.84 1.34 -6.59
CA PRO A 189 10.99 1.00 -7.43
C PRO A 189 10.74 -0.22 -8.33
N MET A 190 9.89 -1.14 -7.88
CA MET A 190 9.44 -2.33 -8.61
C MET A 190 7.92 -2.45 -8.49
N GLY A 191 7.27 -3.00 -9.51
CA GLY A 191 5.86 -3.39 -9.42
C GLY A 191 5.67 -4.63 -8.52
N PRO A 192 4.47 -4.90 -7.99
CA PRO A 192 4.21 -6.08 -7.16
C PRO A 192 4.61 -7.42 -7.80
N PHE A 193 4.42 -7.60 -9.11
CA PHE A 193 4.80 -8.84 -9.80
C PHE A 193 6.31 -8.91 -10.09
N GLU A 194 6.94 -7.77 -10.40
CA GLU A 194 8.42 -7.68 -10.39
C GLU A 194 9.00 -8.02 -9.00
N MET A 195 8.37 -7.57 -7.91
CA MET A 195 8.79 -7.94 -6.54
C MET A 195 8.57 -9.43 -6.25
N LEU A 196 7.47 -10.01 -6.75
CA LEU A 196 7.22 -11.45 -6.63
C LEU A 196 8.35 -12.25 -7.28
N ASP A 197 8.77 -11.88 -8.48
CA ASP A 197 9.88 -12.52 -9.19
C ASP A 197 11.21 -12.33 -8.44
N HIS A 198 11.43 -11.15 -7.87
CA HIS A 198 12.63 -10.85 -7.09
C HIS A 198 12.71 -11.67 -5.78
N PHE A 199 11.61 -11.78 -5.03
CA PHE A 199 11.58 -12.54 -3.78
C PHE A 199 11.50 -14.05 -3.99
N GLY A 200 10.91 -14.48 -5.11
CA GLY A 200 10.60 -15.87 -5.41
C GLY A 200 9.22 -16.27 -4.88
N ILE A 201 8.43 -16.89 -5.77
CA ILE A 201 7.04 -17.28 -5.49
C ILE A 201 6.88 -18.22 -4.29
N ASP A 202 7.82 -19.14 -4.09
CA ASP A 202 7.77 -20.10 -2.97
C ASP A 202 7.98 -19.39 -1.62
N LYS A 203 8.93 -18.46 -1.56
CA LYS A 203 9.17 -17.63 -0.38
C LYS A 203 7.95 -16.79 -0.04
N VAL A 204 7.35 -16.14 -1.05
CA VAL A 204 6.13 -15.34 -0.86
C VAL A 204 4.98 -16.21 -0.35
N ARG A 205 4.77 -17.39 -0.95
CA ARG A 205 3.73 -18.35 -0.51
C ARG A 205 3.94 -18.78 0.94
N ASP A 206 5.15 -19.14 1.32
CA ASP A 206 5.46 -19.60 2.67
C ASP A 206 5.37 -18.49 3.71
N PHE A 207 5.71 -17.25 3.34
CA PHE A 207 5.52 -16.10 4.20
C PHE A 207 4.03 -15.81 4.43
N ILE A 208 3.21 -15.81 3.37
CA ILE A 208 1.76 -15.63 3.48
C ILE A 208 1.14 -16.72 4.37
N LYS A 209 1.56 -17.99 4.21
CA LYS A 209 1.14 -19.09 5.09
C LYS A 209 1.44 -18.81 6.56
N LYS A 210 2.66 -18.38 6.89
CA LYS A 210 3.03 -18.03 8.26
C LYS A 210 2.17 -16.90 8.83
N LEU A 211 1.96 -15.84 8.05
CA LEU A 211 1.07 -14.75 8.45
C LEU A 211 -0.37 -15.23 8.66
N HIS A 212 -0.84 -16.16 7.84
CA HIS A 212 -2.17 -16.74 7.97
C HIS A 212 -2.31 -17.58 9.25
N GLU A 213 -1.30 -18.41 9.56
CA GLU A 213 -1.26 -19.19 10.79
C GLU A 213 -1.23 -18.29 12.03
N GLU A 214 -0.53 -17.16 11.97
CA GLU A 214 -0.36 -16.26 13.11
C GLU A 214 -1.52 -15.25 13.28
N PHE A 215 -2.06 -14.73 12.18
CA PHE A 215 -3.01 -13.60 12.20
C PHE A 215 -4.34 -13.88 11.49
N GLY A 216 -4.53 -15.07 10.93
CA GLY A 216 -5.81 -15.54 10.39
C GLY A 216 -6.12 -15.11 8.95
N ASP A 217 -7.42 -15.08 8.64
CA ASP A 217 -7.95 -15.06 7.25
C ASP A 217 -7.53 -13.86 6.40
N CYS A 218 -7.06 -12.79 7.03
CA CYS A 218 -6.54 -11.63 6.30
C CYS A 218 -5.27 -11.87 5.52
N TYR A 219 -4.60 -12.98 5.79
CA TYR A 219 -3.45 -13.44 5.06
C TYR A 219 -3.75 -14.76 4.32
N SER A 220 -5.02 -15.06 4.03
CA SER A 220 -5.40 -16.25 3.26
C SER A 220 -4.69 -16.33 1.91
N ILE A 221 -4.32 -17.53 1.48
CA ILE A 221 -3.56 -17.73 0.23
C ILE A 221 -4.46 -17.40 -0.98
N PRO A 222 -4.08 -16.47 -1.87
CA PRO A 222 -4.84 -16.16 -3.08
C PRO A 222 -4.83 -17.34 -4.06
N LYS A 223 -5.84 -17.43 -4.93
CA LYS A 223 -5.97 -18.51 -5.94
C LYS A 223 -4.78 -18.49 -6.90
N TYR A 224 -4.22 -17.32 -7.16
CA TYR A 224 -3.01 -17.11 -7.93
C TYR A 224 -1.82 -17.99 -7.49
N LEU A 225 -1.73 -18.31 -6.19
CA LEU A 225 -0.65 -19.13 -5.62
C LEU A 225 -1.01 -20.62 -5.45
N GLY A 226 -2.26 -20.99 -5.75
CA GLY A 226 -2.84 -22.33 -5.60
C GLY A 226 -2.66 -23.23 -6.81
#